data_AF-A0A101XFJ7-F1
#
_entry.id   AF-A0A101XFJ7-F1
#
_cell.length_a   1.000
_cell.length_b   1.000
_cell.length_c   1.000
_cell.angle_alpha   90.00
_cell.angle_beta   90.00
_cell.angle_gamma   90.00
#
_symmetry.space_group_name_H-M   'P 1'
#
loop_
_entity.id
_entity.type
_entity.pdbx_description
1 polymer ?
#
loop_
_entity_poly.entity_id
_entity_poly.type
_entity_poly.pdbx_seq_one_letter_code
_entity_poly.pdbx_strand_id
1 'polypeptide(L)'
;MLNRGIKCGVAMVLGAGGAARAALAALSGRCRSIVVTNRTRSRAEELRMLGERLGLTIEVINFENRVETLPRVDLIINATPLGMYDHGEPLPLEPLRSTAPTVIDLAYSRSGTPLSTAAKELGLPLIDGLDVLIRQAIKSEELWLGRPVPIHDDEVRGVIMNGG
;
A
#
# COMPACT_ATOMS: atom_id res chain seq x y z
N MET A 1 5.71 7.11 12.08
CA MET A 1 6.02 7.68 10.74
C MET A 1 4.78 8.03 9.90
N LEU A 2 3.58 7.47 10.17
CA LEU A 2 2.30 7.86 9.54
C LEU A 2 1.76 9.26 9.92
N ASN A 3 2.44 9.99 10.82
CA ASN A 3 2.09 11.37 11.20
C ASN A 3 2.55 12.44 10.19
N ARG A 4 3.32 12.07 9.15
CA ARG A 4 3.46 12.93 7.98
C ARG A 4 2.22 12.75 7.14
N GLY A 5 1.34 13.75 7.13
CA GLY A 5 0.18 13.76 6.23
C GLY A 5 0.66 13.56 4.80
N ILE A 6 0.50 12.35 4.28
CA ILE A 6 0.84 12.02 2.89
C ILE A 6 0.00 12.94 2.03
N LYS A 7 0.66 13.85 1.32
CA LYS A 7 0.06 14.64 0.24
C LYS A 7 0.76 14.26 -1.04
N CYS A 8 0.00 13.93 -2.07
CA CYS A 8 0.55 13.49 -3.33
C CYS A 8 -0.20 14.09 -4.53
N GLY A 9 0.47 14.23 -5.67
CA GLY A 9 -0.21 14.59 -6.92
C GLY A 9 -0.99 13.38 -7.42
N VAL A 10 -0.30 12.29 -7.72
CA VAL A 10 -0.90 11.06 -8.26
C VAL A 10 -0.50 9.85 -7.41
N ALA A 11 -1.49 9.13 -6.90
CA ALA A 11 -1.30 7.83 -6.28
C ALA A 11 -1.62 6.71 -7.28
N MET A 12 -0.81 5.66 -7.35
CA MET A 12 -1.15 4.41 -8.03
C MET A 12 -1.50 3.35 -6.99
N VAL A 13 -2.71 2.80 -7.08
CA VAL A 13 -3.18 1.68 -6.25
C VAL A 13 -3.22 0.43 -7.10
N LEU A 14 -2.39 -0.56 -6.74
CA LEU A 14 -2.38 -1.88 -7.38
C LEU A 14 -3.27 -2.83 -6.58
N GLY A 15 -4.29 -3.38 -7.23
CA GLY A 15 -5.28 -4.25 -6.62
C GLY A 15 -6.65 -3.60 -6.47
N ALA A 16 -7.67 -4.45 -6.26
CA ALA A 16 -9.07 -4.02 -6.12
C ALA A 16 -9.80 -4.69 -4.94
N GLY A 17 -9.04 -5.23 -3.97
CA GLY A 17 -9.57 -5.92 -2.80
C GLY A 17 -9.92 -4.99 -1.63
N GLY A 18 -10.14 -5.57 -0.44
CA GLY A 18 -10.46 -4.81 0.78
C GLY A 18 -9.39 -3.79 1.17
N ALA A 19 -8.12 -4.19 1.06
CA ALA A 19 -6.97 -3.29 1.29
C ALA A 19 -6.97 -2.08 0.35
N ALA A 20 -7.32 -2.27 -0.93
CA ALA A 20 -7.42 -1.19 -1.90
C ALA A 20 -8.59 -0.23 -1.57
N ARG A 21 -9.72 -0.75 -1.08
CA ARG A 21 -10.85 0.08 -0.62
C ARG A 21 -10.47 0.92 0.60
N ALA A 22 -9.77 0.33 1.57
CA ALA A 22 -9.25 1.06 2.72
C ALA A 22 -8.23 2.13 2.31
N ALA A 23 -7.36 1.83 1.34
CA ALA A 23 -6.42 2.79 0.77
C ALA A 23 -7.14 3.98 0.13
N LEU A 24 -8.19 3.77 -0.68
CA LEU A 24 -8.98 4.87 -1.25
C LEU A 24 -9.58 5.77 -0.16
N ALA A 25 -10.16 5.17 0.90
CA ALA A 25 -10.70 5.94 2.01
C ALA A 25 -9.60 6.76 2.71
N ALA A 26 -8.42 6.19 2.91
CA ALA A 26 -7.27 6.90 3.49
C ALA A 26 -6.75 8.02 2.58
N LEU A 27 -6.86 7.90 1.25
CA LEU A 27 -6.39 8.90 0.29
C LEU A 27 -7.38 10.06 0.04
N SER A 28 -8.63 9.96 0.51
CA SER A 28 -9.61 11.04 0.35
C SER A 28 -9.10 12.34 0.98
N GLY A 29 -9.11 13.42 0.17
CA GLY A 29 -8.59 14.74 0.55
C GLY A 29 -7.05 14.85 0.63
N ARG A 30 -6.31 13.79 0.26
CA ARG A 30 -4.84 13.73 0.39
C ARG A 30 -4.10 13.71 -0.94
N CYS A 31 -4.73 13.24 -2.02
CA CYS A 31 -4.13 13.23 -3.35
C CYS A 31 -5.01 13.87 -4.41
N ARG A 32 -4.39 14.51 -5.41
CA ARG A 32 -5.11 15.19 -6.51
C ARG A 32 -5.84 14.20 -7.42
N SER A 33 -5.21 13.07 -7.74
CA SER A 33 -5.83 12.00 -8.53
C SER A 33 -5.28 10.64 -8.15
N ILE A 34 -6.02 9.59 -8.49
CA ILE A 34 -5.62 8.20 -8.25
C ILE A 34 -5.68 7.44 -9.56
N VAL A 35 -4.69 6.59 -9.79
CA VAL A 35 -4.69 5.56 -10.81
C VAL A 35 -4.94 4.22 -10.12
N VAL A 36 -5.95 3.49 -10.57
CA VAL A 36 -6.22 2.14 -10.10
C VAL A 36 -5.88 1.15 -11.21
N THR A 37 -5.20 0.08 -10.83
CA THR A 37 -4.93 -1.03 -11.74
C THR A 37 -5.11 -2.38 -11.06
N ASN A 38 -5.66 -3.35 -11.78
CA ASN A 38 -5.91 -4.70 -11.28
C ASN A 38 -5.97 -5.68 -12.46
N ARG A 39 -5.55 -6.94 -12.27
CA ARG A 39 -5.61 -7.99 -13.31
C ARG A 39 -7.00 -8.14 -13.92
N THR A 40 -8.03 -8.10 -13.08
CA THR A 40 -9.43 -8.11 -13.52
C THR A 40 -9.92 -6.67 -13.59
N ARG A 41 -10.00 -6.10 -14.81
CA ARG A 41 -10.40 -4.70 -15.03
C ARG A 41 -11.74 -4.34 -14.40
N SER A 42 -12.75 -5.21 -14.47
CA SER A 42 -14.08 -4.94 -13.89
C SER A 42 -14.01 -4.65 -12.38
N ARG A 43 -13.14 -5.33 -11.63
CA ARG A 43 -12.93 -5.06 -10.20
C ARG A 43 -12.30 -3.68 -9.95
N ALA A 44 -11.42 -3.21 -10.83
CA ALA A 44 -10.87 -1.86 -10.75
C ALA A 44 -11.93 -0.80 -11.03
N GLU A 45 -12.85 -1.05 -11.97
CA GLU A 45 -13.99 -0.16 -12.24
C GLU A 45 -14.98 -0.10 -11.07
N GLU A 46 -15.24 -1.23 -10.40
CA GLU A 46 -16.02 -1.25 -9.15
C GLU A 46 -15.37 -0.39 -8.06
N LEU A 47 -14.04 -0.49 -7.93
CA LEU A 47 -13.28 0.32 -6.99
C LEU A 47 -13.31 1.81 -7.38
N ARG A 48 -13.24 2.14 -8.67
CA ARG A 48 -13.41 3.50 -9.20
C ARG A 48 -14.75 4.09 -8.76
N MET A 49 -15.86 3.37 -8.98
CA MET A 49 -17.20 3.81 -8.58
C MET A 49 -17.30 4.06 -7.07
N LEU A 50 -16.66 3.22 -6.24
CA LEU A 50 -16.60 3.46 -4.80
C LEU A 50 -15.83 4.73 -4.46
N GLY A 51 -14.68 4.95 -5.09
CA GLY A 51 -13.83 6.11 -4.84
C GLY A 51 -14.44 7.43 -5.29
N GLU A 52 -15.18 7.44 -6.40
CA GLU A 52 -15.91 8.62 -6.87
C GLU A 52 -16.96 9.07 -5.85
N ARG A 53 -17.63 8.13 -5.17
CA ARG A 53 -18.53 8.44 -4.04
C ARG A 53 -17.81 9.06 -2.84
N LEU A 54 -16.49 8.90 -2.74
CA LEU A 54 -15.63 9.53 -1.74
C LEU A 54 -15.02 10.86 -2.23
N GLY A 55 -15.45 11.36 -3.38
CA GLY A 55 -14.96 12.60 -4.00
C GLY A 55 -13.58 12.47 -4.66
N LEU A 56 -13.14 11.25 -4.96
CA LEU A 56 -11.83 11.00 -5.59
C LEU A 56 -11.94 11.07 -7.11
N THR A 57 -10.94 11.66 -7.76
CA THR A 57 -10.76 11.55 -9.22
C THR A 57 -9.91 10.31 -9.51
N ILE A 58 -10.49 9.32 -10.20
CA ILE A 58 -9.86 8.02 -10.41
C ILE A 58 -9.81 7.64 -11.89
N GLU A 59 -8.62 7.30 -12.37
CA GLU A 59 -8.37 6.69 -13.68
C GLU A 59 -8.14 5.18 -13.52
N VAL A 60 -8.80 4.36 -14.34
CA VAL A 60 -8.56 2.91 -14.40
C VAL A 60 -7.71 2.58 -15.62
N ILE A 61 -6.51 2.06 -15.37
CA ILE A 61 -5.60 1.58 -16.41
C ILE A 61 -5.57 0.05 -16.44
N ASN A 62 -5.13 -0.51 -17.57
CA ASN A 62 -4.83 -1.93 -17.64
C ASN A 62 -3.61 -2.28 -16.77
N PHE A 63 -3.52 -3.54 -16.32
CA PHE A 63 -2.41 -3.97 -15.47
C PHE A 63 -1.08 -3.81 -16.19
N GLU A 64 -1.05 -4.13 -17.48
CA GLU A 64 0.08 -4.03 -18.40
C GLU A 64 0.69 -2.62 -18.45
N ASN A 65 -0.16 -1.59 -18.26
CA ASN A 65 0.20 -0.18 -18.38
C ASN A 65 0.79 0.42 -17.08
N ARG A 66 0.94 -0.38 -16.02
CA ARG A 66 1.44 0.10 -14.71
C ARG A 66 2.83 0.74 -14.80
N VAL A 67 3.77 0.14 -15.57
CA VAL A 67 5.16 0.60 -15.65
C VAL A 67 5.27 1.91 -16.46
N GLU A 68 4.55 2.01 -17.57
CA GLU A 68 4.51 3.25 -18.38
C GLU A 68 3.86 4.42 -17.64
N THR A 69 3.02 4.14 -16.62
CA THR A 69 2.36 5.17 -15.81
C THR A 69 3.24 5.70 -14.67
N LEU A 70 4.28 4.97 -14.26
CA LEU A 70 5.18 5.36 -13.16
C LEU A 70 5.77 6.78 -13.25
N PRO A 71 6.15 7.33 -14.41
CA PRO A 71 6.78 8.66 -14.49
C PRO A 71 5.95 9.82 -13.94
N ARG A 72 4.62 9.65 -13.78
CA ARG A 72 3.71 10.67 -13.23
C ARG A 72 3.15 10.32 -11.85
N VAL A 73 3.68 9.27 -11.19
CA VAL A 73 3.19 8.77 -9.91
C VAL A 73 4.11 9.20 -8.77
N ASP A 74 3.52 9.78 -7.72
CA ASP A 74 4.24 10.25 -6.53
C ASP A 74 4.09 9.28 -5.33
N LEU A 75 3.11 8.37 -5.41
CA LEU A 75 2.79 7.40 -4.37
C LEU A 75 2.37 6.07 -4.99
N ILE A 76 3.02 4.99 -4.60
CA ILE A 76 2.67 3.62 -5.01
C ILE A 76 2.10 2.89 -3.81
N ILE A 77 0.93 2.28 -3.96
CA ILE A 77 0.31 1.41 -2.96
C ILE A 77 0.12 0.03 -3.57
N ASN A 78 0.93 -0.94 -3.16
CA ASN A 78 0.66 -2.34 -3.45
C ASN A 78 -0.40 -2.84 -2.45
N ALA A 79 -1.61 -3.06 -2.94
CA ALA A 79 -2.72 -3.68 -2.21
C ALA A 79 -3.08 -5.05 -2.82
N THR A 80 -2.13 -5.69 -3.50
CA THR A 80 -2.21 -7.06 -4.01
C THR A 80 -1.45 -8.02 -3.08
N PRO A 81 -1.70 -9.34 -3.16
CA PRO A 81 -0.87 -10.32 -2.45
C PRO A 81 0.50 -10.57 -3.12
N LEU A 82 0.83 -9.88 -4.22
CA LEU A 82 2.11 -10.08 -4.92
C LEU A 82 3.27 -9.63 -4.02
N GLY A 83 4.28 -10.48 -3.91
CA GLY A 83 5.45 -10.28 -3.04
C GLY A 83 5.28 -10.70 -1.57
N MET A 84 4.10 -11.17 -1.14
CA MET A 84 3.82 -11.49 0.28
C MET A 84 4.56 -12.74 0.80
N TYR A 85 4.96 -13.64 -0.07
CA TYR A 85 5.68 -14.86 0.33
C TYR A 85 7.10 -14.82 -0.23
N ASP A 86 8.08 -15.38 0.50
CA ASP A 86 9.49 -15.41 0.08
C ASP A 86 9.70 -16.10 -1.30
N HIS A 87 8.73 -16.93 -1.73
CA HIS A 87 8.66 -17.56 -3.06
C HIS A 87 7.36 -17.24 -3.81
N GLY A 88 6.69 -16.14 -3.45
CA GLY A 88 5.47 -15.69 -4.11
C GLY A 88 5.74 -15.04 -5.46
N GLU A 89 4.68 -14.85 -6.24
CA GLU A 89 4.77 -14.09 -7.48
C GLU A 89 5.17 -12.63 -7.15
N PRO A 90 6.28 -12.11 -7.71
CA PRO A 90 6.69 -10.73 -7.47
C PRO A 90 5.71 -9.76 -8.10
N LEU A 91 5.71 -8.51 -7.63
CA LEU A 91 4.99 -7.45 -8.31
C LEU A 91 5.88 -6.86 -9.42
N PRO A 92 5.60 -7.10 -10.71
CA PRO A 92 6.47 -6.64 -11.80
C PRO A 92 6.32 -5.13 -12.00
N LEU A 93 7.08 -4.35 -11.23
CA LEU A 93 7.13 -2.89 -11.25
C LEU A 93 8.51 -2.35 -11.66
N GLU A 94 9.43 -3.24 -12.02
CA GLU A 94 10.79 -2.91 -12.44
C GLU A 94 10.84 -2.35 -13.88
N PRO A 95 11.72 -1.37 -14.16
CA PRO A 95 12.53 -0.67 -13.16
C PRO A 95 11.67 0.32 -12.37
N LEU A 96 11.72 0.22 -11.04
CA LEU A 96 11.19 1.26 -10.17
C LEU A 96 12.08 2.49 -10.41
N ARG A 97 11.53 3.49 -11.10
CA ARG A 97 12.31 4.67 -11.47
C ARG A 97 12.53 5.53 -10.23
N SER A 98 13.67 6.21 -10.16
CA SER A 98 14.06 7.13 -9.08
C SER A 98 13.23 8.43 -9.01
N THR A 99 11.99 8.44 -9.52
CA THR A 99 11.09 9.60 -9.49
C THR A 99 10.56 9.93 -8.09
N ALA A 100 11.25 9.50 -7.02
CA ALA A 100 10.92 9.71 -5.61
C ALA A 100 9.49 9.33 -5.18
N PRO A 101 8.86 8.25 -5.71
CA PRO A 101 7.56 7.85 -5.18
C PRO A 101 7.71 7.39 -3.72
N THR A 102 6.78 7.78 -2.86
CA THR A 102 6.59 7.06 -1.60
C THR A 102 6.01 5.69 -1.93
N VAL A 103 6.52 4.63 -1.31
CA VAL A 103 6.04 3.26 -1.49
C VAL A 103 5.31 2.83 -0.23
N ILE A 104 4.09 2.34 -0.39
CA ILE A 104 3.34 1.62 0.63
C ILE A 104 3.15 0.21 0.08
N ASP A 105 3.82 -0.76 0.68
CA ASP A 105 3.63 -2.15 0.30
C ASP A 105 2.82 -2.84 1.38
N LEU A 106 1.55 -3.17 1.12
CA LEU A 106 0.71 -3.86 2.10
C LEU A 106 0.97 -5.37 2.12
N ALA A 107 1.67 -5.90 1.10
CA ALA A 107 2.28 -7.21 1.21
C ALA A 107 3.45 -7.15 2.19
N TYR A 108 3.65 -8.21 2.95
CA TYR A 108 4.75 -8.34 3.88
C TYR A 108 5.28 -9.76 3.85
N SER A 109 6.59 -9.92 3.98
CA SER A 109 7.27 -11.21 4.09
C SER A 109 8.37 -11.12 5.15
N ARG A 110 8.92 -12.27 5.58
CA ARG A 110 9.99 -12.27 6.60
C ARG A 110 11.29 -11.68 6.06
N SER A 111 11.59 -11.92 4.79
CA SER A 111 12.80 -11.41 4.12
C SER A 111 12.63 -10.02 3.50
N GLY A 112 11.42 -9.46 3.52
CA GLY A 112 11.04 -8.28 2.74
C GLY A 112 10.52 -8.65 1.36
N THR A 113 9.52 -7.92 0.86
CA THR A 113 9.00 -8.12 -0.50
C THR A 113 10.00 -7.57 -1.52
N PRO A 114 9.99 -8.05 -2.78
CA PRO A 114 10.81 -7.48 -3.85
C PRO A 114 10.63 -5.96 -4.01
N LEU A 115 9.40 -5.46 -3.92
CA LEU A 115 9.09 -4.02 -3.99
C LEU A 115 9.69 -3.25 -2.81
N SER A 116 9.56 -3.78 -1.59
CA SER A 116 10.12 -3.15 -0.39
C SER A 116 11.65 -3.13 -0.41
N THR A 117 12.28 -4.19 -0.91
CA THR A 117 13.73 -4.29 -1.08
C THR A 117 14.22 -3.28 -2.11
N ALA A 118 13.59 -3.22 -3.29
CA ALA A 118 13.91 -2.23 -4.32
C ALA A 118 13.73 -0.79 -3.82
N ALA A 119 12.67 -0.51 -3.05
CA ALA A 119 12.46 0.81 -2.44
C ALA A 119 13.59 1.17 -1.46
N LYS A 120 14.04 0.24 -0.62
CA LYS A 120 15.16 0.43 0.32
C LYS A 120 16.48 0.67 -0.42
N GLU A 121 16.79 -0.13 -1.43
CA GLU A 121 18.00 -0.01 -2.23
C GLU A 121 18.09 1.33 -2.97
N LEU A 122 16.95 1.86 -3.42
CA LEU A 122 16.84 3.16 -4.07
C LEU A 122 16.72 4.34 -3.08
N GLY A 123 16.69 4.09 -1.77
CA GLY A 123 16.52 5.12 -0.74
C GLY A 123 15.15 5.80 -0.75
N LEU A 124 14.12 5.14 -1.28
CA LEU A 124 12.76 5.67 -1.37
C LEU A 124 12.05 5.60 0.00
N PRO A 125 11.17 6.56 0.33
CA PRO A 125 10.31 6.44 1.51
C PRO A 125 9.43 5.20 1.40
N LEU A 126 9.49 4.32 2.41
CA LEU A 126 8.76 3.06 2.46
C LEU A 126 7.89 2.99 3.72
N ILE A 127 6.65 2.56 3.56
CA ILE A 127 5.79 2.04 4.62
C ILE A 127 5.60 0.54 4.36
N ASP A 128 6.13 -0.26 5.27
CA ASP A 128 6.14 -1.73 5.18
C ASP A 128 4.82 -2.33 5.68
N GLY A 129 4.32 -3.36 5.01
CA GLY A 129 3.03 -3.98 5.30
C GLY A 129 2.98 -4.61 6.68
N LEU A 130 4.12 -5.07 7.21
CA LEU A 130 4.21 -5.58 8.57
C LEU A 130 4.00 -4.45 9.60
N ASP A 131 4.50 -3.25 9.33
CA ASP A 131 4.26 -2.09 10.19
C ASP A 131 2.78 -1.70 10.20
N VAL A 132 2.14 -1.75 9.04
CA VAL A 132 0.69 -1.51 8.92
C VAL A 132 -0.06 -2.59 9.72
N LEU A 133 0.34 -3.86 9.58
CA LEU A 133 -0.24 -4.99 10.31
C LEU A 133 -0.17 -4.85 11.82
N ILE A 134 0.98 -4.46 12.34
CA ILE A 134 1.17 -4.29 13.78
C ILE A 134 0.30 -3.14 14.29
N ARG A 135 0.38 -1.99 13.62
CA ARG A 135 -0.35 -0.77 14.04
C ARG A 135 -1.85 -0.94 13.98
N GLN A 136 -2.38 -1.65 12.97
CA GLN A 136 -3.81 -1.89 12.86
C GLN A 136 -4.30 -2.88 13.92
N ALA A 137 -3.48 -3.85 14.33
CA ALA A 137 -3.81 -4.78 15.40
C ALA A 137 -3.87 -4.05 16.74
N ILE A 138 -2.83 -3.29 17.09
CA ILE A 138 -2.81 -2.44 18.30
C ILE A 138 -4.02 -1.51 18.29
N LYS A 139 -4.29 -0.83 17.18
CA LYS A 139 -5.42 0.10 17.12
C LYS A 139 -6.78 -0.57 17.29
N SER A 140 -6.95 -1.77 16.73
CA SER A 140 -8.18 -2.54 16.89
C SER A 140 -8.40 -2.94 18.35
N GLU A 141 -7.35 -3.37 19.04
CA GLU A 141 -7.40 -3.71 20.46
C GLU A 141 -7.73 -2.49 21.34
N GLU A 142 -7.11 -1.33 21.07
CA GLU A 142 -7.44 -0.08 21.77
C GLU A 142 -8.93 0.28 21.64
N LEU A 143 -9.50 0.11 20.44
CA LEU A 143 -10.90 0.41 20.17
C LEU A 143 -11.82 -0.55 20.92
N TRP A 144 -11.49 -1.84 20.99
CA TRP A 144 -12.27 -2.83 21.72
C TRP A 144 -12.22 -2.61 23.23
N LEU A 145 -11.06 -2.27 23.78
CA LEU A 145 -10.88 -2.05 25.21
C LEU A 145 -11.27 -0.63 25.66
N GLY A 146 -11.49 0.29 24.71
CA GLY A 146 -11.77 1.70 24.99
C GLY A 146 -10.61 2.43 25.69
N ARG A 147 -9.39 1.90 25.62
CA ARG A 147 -8.19 2.45 26.27
C ARG A 147 -6.92 2.13 25.48
N PRO A 148 -5.85 2.92 25.64
CA PRO A 148 -4.54 2.58 25.09
C PRO A 148 -4.02 1.23 25.60
N VAL A 149 -3.38 0.47 24.72
CA VAL A 149 -2.71 -0.79 25.07
C VAL A 149 -1.22 -0.48 25.33
N PRO A 150 -0.63 -0.92 26.45
CA PRO A 150 0.76 -0.63 26.79
C PRO A 150 1.74 -1.57 26.06
N ILE A 151 1.54 -1.81 24.77
CA ILE A 151 2.40 -2.64 23.93
C ILE A 151 3.04 -1.78 22.85
N HIS A 152 4.29 -2.07 22.50
CA HIS A 152 5.04 -1.31 21.51
C HIS A 152 5.18 -2.08 20.19
N ASP A 153 5.30 -1.34 19.07
CA ASP A 153 5.39 -1.91 17.72
C ASP A 153 6.50 -3.00 17.64
N ASP A 154 7.64 -2.78 18.28
CA ASP A 154 8.79 -3.69 18.27
C ASP A 154 8.52 -5.01 19.01
N GLU A 155 7.74 -4.96 20.08
CA GLU A 155 7.36 -6.16 20.84
C GLU A 155 6.44 -7.05 20.00
N VAL A 156 5.42 -6.45 19.38
CA VAL A 156 4.52 -7.17 18.48
C VAL A 156 5.28 -7.70 17.26
N ARG A 157 6.22 -6.92 16.71
CA ARG A 157 7.09 -7.36 15.61
C ARG A 157 7.89 -8.60 16.00
N GLY A 158 8.48 -8.60 17.19
CA GLY A 158 9.24 -9.73 17.71
C GLY A 158 8.40 -11.00 17.76
N VAL A 159 7.15 -10.91 18.22
CA VAL A 159 6.23 -12.06 18.28
C VAL A 159 5.86 -12.57 16.88
N ILE A 160 5.52 -11.68 15.93
CA ILE A 160 5.13 -12.10 14.58
C ILE A 160 6.30 -12.73 13.81
N MET A 161 7.51 -12.19 13.99
CA MET A 161 8.69 -12.65 13.25
C MET A 161 9.30 -13.92 13.84
N ASN A 162 9.24 -14.10 15.16
CA ASN A 162 9.81 -15.25 15.87
C ASN A 162 8.80 -16.35 16.20
N GLY A 163 7.50 -16.06 16.11
CA GLY A 163 6.42 -17.02 16.30
C GLY A 163 6.19 -17.85 15.04
N GLY A 164 6.75 -19.05 14.99
CA GLY A 164 6.54 -20.06 13.95
C GLY A 164 7.05 -21.41 14.39
#